data_AF-A0A919B573-F1
#
_entry.id   AF-A0A919B573-F1
#
_cell.length_a   1.000
_cell.length_b   1.000
_cell.length_c   1.000
_cell.angle_alpha   90.00
_cell.angle_beta   90.00
_cell.angle_gamma   90.00
#
_symmetry.space_group_name_H-M   'P 1'
#
loop_
_entity.id
_entity.type
_entity.pdbx_description
1 polymer ?
#
loop_
_entity_poly.entity_id
_entity_poly.type
_entity_poly.pdbx_seq_one_letter_code
_entity_poly.pdbx_strand_id
1 'polypeptide(L)'
;MTDVTTLMTRWRRRPATLVLAAVLAATGTAATVLAGPTTQAQAQDRTDREYADLYSRTVAAIRNAMGGEAVLHDHGAGRLIRDPDPRRAQQVNIGRLADDAAIGGGRVRGVFRRDNLYLVGLYVERPGAERDPVLYVFTEGQRDAEGRQVPNGRRVPMLDNTVLPGVRRAYLTWNVNYANLQALQINRRGLQDAVRTVVRHRPDTAADNGRGNNGTGNRNHALREHVERLAVALAEGARFQVIPGQIAQALRRHRGQAAWTVNHHADEITSWDALSGAVVQARNAAPDGRGPAWNQTQARDWNGRRIQLSALDLSHRLAIIKPDRRPR
;
A
#
# COMPACT_ATOMS: atom_id res chain seq x y z
N MET A 1 7.51 -41.17 66.98
CA MET A 1 8.70 -41.56 66.20
C MET A 1 8.15 -42.23 64.95
N THR A 2 8.21 -41.65 63.75
CA THR A 2 9.17 -40.65 63.22
C THR A 2 8.48 -39.70 62.20
N ASP A 3 9.13 -38.58 61.89
CA ASP A 3 8.85 -37.44 60.97
C ASP A 3 7.78 -37.58 59.84
N VAL A 4 6.94 -36.57 59.51
CA VAL A 4 7.20 -35.16 59.08
C VAL A 4 7.93 -35.16 57.71
N THR A 5 7.42 -34.69 56.56
CA THR A 5 6.56 -33.52 56.21
C THR A 5 5.91 -33.77 54.82
N THR A 6 4.97 -32.92 54.35
CA THR A 6 5.08 -32.13 53.07
C THR A 6 3.72 -31.59 52.54
N LEU A 7 3.77 -30.35 52.02
CA LEU A 7 2.83 -29.60 51.14
C LEU A 7 1.47 -29.09 51.69
N MET A 8 1.39 -27.75 51.84
CA MET A 8 0.16 -26.99 52.03
C MET A 8 -0.60 -26.80 50.70
N THR A 9 -1.94 -26.94 50.73
CA THR A 9 -2.83 -26.77 49.58
C THR A 9 -3.84 -25.64 49.83
N ARG A 10 -3.74 -24.51 49.10
CA ARG A 10 -4.62 -23.31 49.20
C ARG A 10 -4.46 -22.48 47.91
N TRP A 11 -5.47 -21.99 47.17
CA TRP A 11 -6.95 -22.02 47.27
C TRP A 11 -7.62 -22.10 45.88
N ARG A 12 -8.88 -22.56 45.82
CA ARG A 12 -9.77 -22.45 44.63
C ARG A 12 -10.38 -21.05 44.49
N ARG A 13 -10.63 -20.59 43.26
CA ARG A 13 -11.86 -19.87 42.84
C ARG A 13 -11.99 -19.76 41.29
N ARG A 14 -12.99 -20.47 40.73
CA ARG A 14 -13.79 -20.08 39.54
C ARG A 14 -14.97 -19.20 40.05
N PRO A 15 -15.86 -18.56 39.25
CA PRO A 15 -16.17 -18.68 37.81
C PRO A 15 -15.85 -17.34 37.06
N ALA A 16 -16.43 -16.91 35.93
CA ALA A 16 -17.59 -17.36 35.14
C ALA A 16 -17.51 -17.01 33.64
N THR A 17 -18.48 -17.51 32.87
CA THR A 17 -18.75 -17.20 31.46
C THR A 17 -19.82 -16.10 31.37
N LEU A 18 -19.74 -15.20 30.39
CA LEU A 18 -20.81 -14.24 30.11
C LEU A 18 -21.07 -14.17 28.60
N VAL A 19 -22.25 -14.63 28.19
CA VAL A 19 -22.80 -14.48 26.84
C VAL A 19 -23.67 -13.24 26.85
N LEU A 20 -23.52 -12.35 25.88
CA LEU A 20 -24.49 -11.29 25.63
C LEU A 20 -24.79 -11.22 24.12
N ALA A 21 -26.04 -11.46 23.76
CA ALA A 21 -26.60 -11.12 22.47
C ALA A 21 -27.47 -9.86 22.63
N ALA A 22 -27.44 -8.97 21.65
CA ALA A 22 -28.38 -7.86 21.55
C ALA A 22 -28.69 -7.59 20.08
N VAL A 23 -29.99 -7.58 19.75
CA VAL A 23 -30.55 -7.16 18.47
C VAL A 23 -31.41 -5.94 18.76
N LEU A 24 -31.28 -4.87 17.98
CA LEU A 24 -32.35 -3.91 17.74
C LEU A 24 -32.09 -3.06 16.48
N ALA A 25 -33.17 -2.48 15.96
CA ALA A 25 -33.31 -2.11 14.56
C ALA A 25 -32.92 -0.66 14.23
N ALA A 26 -32.94 -0.35 12.93
CA ALA A 26 -32.56 0.95 12.38
C ALA A 26 -33.55 2.08 12.72
N THR A 27 -33.01 3.24 13.06
CA THR A 27 -33.47 4.55 12.58
C THR A 27 -32.25 5.42 12.31
N GLY A 28 -32.32 6.28 11.29
CA GLY A 28 -31.12 6.94 10.76
C GLY A 28 -30.71 8.20 11.52
N THR A 29 -29.41 8.37 11.74
CA THR A 29 -28.68 9.65 11.61
C THR A 29 -27.20 9.33 11.41
N ALA A 30 -26.50 10.14 10.62
CA ALA A 30 -25.10 9.88 10.27
C ALA A 30 -24.17 10.22 11.45
N ALA A 31 -23.81 9.20 12.24
CA ALA A 31 -22.84 9.32 13.31
C ALA A 31 -21.45 8.80 12.86
N THR A 32 -20.48 9.71 12.80
CA THR A 32 -19.07 9.39 12.52
C THR A 32 -18.49 8.56 13.66
N VAL A 33 -18.42 7.23 13.50
CA VAL A 33 -17.81 6.35 14.51
C VAL A 33 -16.29 6.54 14.52
N LEU A 34 -15.84 7.50 15.33
CA LEU A 34 -14.44 7.66 15.73
C LEU A 34 -14.06 6.46 16.62
N ALA A 35 -13.49 5.43 16.00
CA ALA A 35 -12.89 4.32 16.72
C ALA A 35 -11.70 4.83 17.57
N GLY A 36 -11.89 4.87 18.89
CA GLY A 36 -10.85 5.27 19.83
C GLY A 36 -9.60 4.36 19.76
N PRO A 37 -8.43 4.86 20.21
CA PRO A 37 -7.19 4.11 20.13
C PRO A 37 -7.23 2.88 21.03
N THR A 38 -7.31 1.69 20.42
CA THR A 38 -7.09 0.43 21.14
C THR A 38 -5.63 0.36 21.58
N THR A 39 -5.42 0.40 22.90
CA THR A 39 -4.12 0.16 23.52
C THR A 39 -3.69 -1.28 23.23
N GLN A 40 -2.86 -1.47 22.20
CA GLN A 40 -2.36 -2.79 21.82
C GLN A 40 -1.02 -3.07 22.50
N ALA A 41 -0.86 -4.34 22.92
CA ALA A 41 0.20 -4.81 23.79
C ALA A 41 1.62 -4.61 23.24
N GLN A 42 2.59 -4.79 24.14
CA GLN A 42 4.04 -4.67 23.91
C GLN A 42 4.49 -5.37 22.62
N ALA A 43 5.47 -4.78 21.92
CA ALA A 43 6.06 -5.42 20.75
C ALA A 43 6.95 -6.59 21.17
N GLN A 44 6.40 -7.79 21.09
CA GLN A 44 7.20 -8.98 20.79
C GLN A 44 7.61 -8.93 19.31
N ASP A 45 8.83 -9.38 19.01
CA ASP A 45 9.28 -9.62 17.64
C ASP A 45 8.27 -10.54 16.95
N ARG A 46 7.62 -10.05 15.90
CA ARG A 46 6.59 -10.83 15.21
C ARG A 46 7.22 -12.08 14.60
N THR A 47 6.50 -13.20 14.64
CA THR A 47 6.84 -14.33 13.78
C THR A 47 6.73 -13.91 12.31
N ASP A 48 7.46 -14.59 11.42
CA ASP A 48 7.36 -14.36 9.98
C ASP A 48 5.92 -14.47 9.44
N ARG A 49 5.13 -15.37 10.05
CA ARG A 49 3.71 -15.54 9.74
C ARG A 49 2.92 -14.29 10.09
N GLU A 50 3.05 -13.78 11.31
CA GLU A 50 2.34 -12.57 11.74
C GLU A 50 2.76 -11.32 10.94
N TYR A 51 4.03 -11.24 10.54
CA TYR A 51 4.53 -10.17 9.68
C TYR A 51 3.99 -10.28 8.24
N ALA A 52 3.98 -11.48 7.65
CA ALA A 52 3.36 -11.72 6.34
C ALA A 52 1.85 -11.43 6.36
N ASP A 53 1.15 -11.81 7.43
CA ASP A 53 -0.28 -11.56 7.60
C ASP A 53 -0.55 -10.05 7.85
N LEU A 54 0.38 -9.33 8.51
CA LEU A 54 0.35 -7.86 8.61
C LEU A 54 0.52 -7.19 7.26
N TYR A 55 1.45 -7.65 6.43
CA TYR A 55 1.62 -7.19 5.06
C TYR A 55 0.34 -7.44 4.24
N SER A 56 -0.21 -8.66 4.27
CA SER A 56 -1.45 -8.99 3.55
C SER A 56 -2.64 -8.13 4.01
N ARG A 57 -2.80 -7.88 5.32
CA ARG A 57 -3.82 -6.94 5.85
C ARG A 57 -3.59 -5.50 5.38
N THR A 58 -2.34 -5.06 5.26
CA THR A 58 -2.01 -3.71 4.78
C THR A 58 -2.39 -3.53 3.32
N VAL A 59 -2.07 -4.51 2.46
CA VAL A 59 -2.51 -4.54 1.05
C VAL A 59 -4.04 -4.62 0.94
N ALA A 60 -4.69 -5.45 1.76
CA ALA A 60 -6.16 -5.52 1.80
C ALA A 60 -6.80 -4.19 2.22
N ALA A 61 -6.22 -3.46 3.18
CA ALA A 61 -6.67 -2.12 3.56
C ALA A 61 -6.55 -1.11 2.40
N ILE A 62 -5.47 -1.17 1.62
CA ILE A 62 -5.32 -0.36 0.39
C ILE A 62 -6.44 -0.73 -0.60
N ARG A 63 -6.64 -2.01 -0.90
CA ARG A 63 -7.71 -2.47 -1.82
C ARG A 63 -9.10 -2.03 -1.37
N ASN A 64 -9.43 -2.19 -0.09
CA ASN A 64 -10.74 -1.81 0.46
C ASN A 64 -10.97 -0.30 0.48
N ALA A 65 -9.92 0.49 0.66
CA ALA A 65 -10.03 1.94 0.57
C ALA A 65 -10.18 2.39 -0.89
N MET A 66 -9.38 1.82 -1.80
CA MET A 66 -9.32 2.23 -3.21
C MET A 66 -10.47 1.71 -4.07
N GLY A 67 -10.86 0.45 -3.92
CA GLY A 67 -11.87 -0.21 -4.74
C GLY A 67 -13.29 0.28 -4.47
N GLY A 68 -14.12 0.19 -5.50
CA GLY A 68 -15.55 0.42 -5.48
C GLY A 68 -16.29 -0.81 -5.99
N GLU A 69 -17.06 -0.60 -7.05
CA GLU A 69 -17.81 -1.62 -7.77
C GLU A 69 -16.88 -2.70 -8.36
N ALA A 70 -17.32 -3.95 -8.34
CA ALA A 70 -16.67 -5.02 -9.08
C ALA A 70 -16.95 -4.85 -10.59
N VAL A 71 -16.00 -5.25 -11.45
CA VAL A 71 -16.21 -5.16 -12.92
C VAL A 71 -17.17 -6.23 -13.45
N LEU A 72 -17.34 -7.31 -12.69
CA LEU A 72 -18.29 -8.40 -12.89
C LEU A 72 -18.89 -8.77 -11.52
N HIS A 73 -20.08 -9.38 -11.51
CA HIS A 73 -20.67 -9.92 -10.28
C HIS A 73 -20.01 -11.25 -9.82
N ASP A 74 -19.15 -11.84 -10.65
CA ASP A 74 -18.48 -13.11 -10.39
C ASP A 74 -17.47 -13.03 -9.24
N HIS A 75 -17.38 -14.12 -8.48
CA HIS A 75 -16.45 -14.21 -7.36
C HIS A 75 -14.99 -14.08 -7.81
N GLY A 76 -14.24 -13.20 -7.14
CA GLY A 76 -12.83 -12.97 -7.42
C GLY A 76 -12.54 -11.95 -8.54
N ALA A 77 -13.57 -11.44 -9.23
CA ALA A 77 -13.40 -10.33 -10.17
C ALA A 77 -12.85 -9.07 -9.47
N GLY A 78 -12.02 -8.33 -10.19
CA GLY A 78 -11.41 -7.08 -9.76
C GLY A 78 -12.42 -5.96 -9.56
N ARG A 79 -11.99 -4.90 -8.90
CA ARG A 79 -12.82 -3.72 -8.64
C ARG A 79 -12.29 -2.51 -9.38
N LEU A 80 -13.18 -1.70 -9.93
CA LEU A 80 -12.82 -0.36 -10.34
C LEU A 80 -12.38 0.44 -9.12
N ILE A 81 -11.50 1.41 -9.35
CA ILE A 81 -11.27 2.48 -8.39
C ILE A 81 -12.59 3.23 -8.12
N ARG A 82 -12.92 3.41 -6.84
CA ARG A 82 -14.03 4.24 -6.38
C ARG A 82 -13.66 5.71 -6.44
N ASP A 83 -14.59 6.53 -6.93
CA ASP A 83 -14.54 7.99 -7.03
C ASP A 83 -13.17 8.49 -7.55
N PRO A 84 -12.77 8.06 -8.76
CA PRO A 84 -11.46 8.40 -9.32
C PRO A 84 -11.33 9.90 -9.55
N ASP A 85 -10.36 10.50 -8.89
CA ASP A 85 -10.07 11.93 -8.96
C ASP A 85 -8.56 12.11 -8.76
N PRO A 86 -7.82 12.71 -9.72
CA PRO A 86 -6.38 12.90 -9.58
C PRO A 86 -5.99 13.89 -8.47
N ARG A 87 -6.90 14.76 -8.02
CA ARG A 87 -6.66 15.74 -6.95
C ARG A 87 -6.86 15.14 -5.55
N ARG A 88 -7.58 14.03 -5.44
CA ARG A 88 -7.81 13.32 -4.18
C ARG A 88 -6.76 12.24 -3.94
N ALA A 89 -6.51 11.93 -2.68
CA ALA A 89 -5.66 10.83 -2.29
C ALA A 89 -6.23 10.05 -1.10
N GLN A 90 -5.91 8.76 -1.04
CA GLN A 90 -6.17 7.92 0.11
C GLN A 90 -4.92 7.80 0.97
N GLN A 91 -5.11 7.90 2.29
CA GLN A 91 -4.06 7.62 3.26
C GLN A 91 -4.25 6.22 3.84
N VAL A 92 -3.19 5.43 3.92
CA VAL A 92 -3.20 4.12 4.57
C VAL A 92 -2.02 4.01 5.53
N ASN A 93 -2.29 3.57 6.76
CA ASN A 93 -1.27 3.35 7.78
C ASN A 93 -0.31 2.22 7.36
N ILE A 94 0.98 2.55 7.22
CA ILE A 94 2.06 1.61 6.89
C ILE A 94 3.10 1.48 8.01
N GLY A 95 3.04 2.35 9.03
CA GLY A 95 3.98 2.40 10.16
C GLY A 95 4.22 1.04 10.83
N ARG A 96 3.19 0.19 10.92
CA ARG A 96 3.31 -1.16 11.50
C ARG A 96 4.33 -2.05 10.79
N LEU A 97 4.61 -1.84 9.50
CA LEU A 97 5.61 -2.59 8.75
C LEU A 97 7.04 -2.34 9.24
N ALA A 98 7.31 -1.26 9.98
CA ALA A 98 8.59 -1.09 10.68
C ALA A 98 8.86 -2.17 11.74
N ASP A 99 7.80 -2.87 12.19
CA ASP A 99 7.84 -3.87 13.26
C ASP A 99 8.49 -3.34 14.54
N ASP A 100 8.22 -2.07 14.84
CA ASP A 100 8.91 -1.28 15.85
C ASP A 100 7.86 -0.52 16.68
N ALA A 101 7.81 -0.78 17.99
CA ALA A 101 6.90 -0.11 18.92
C ALA A 101 7.13 1.41 18.97
N ALA A 102 8.38 1.86 18.81
CA ALA A 102 8.74 3.27 18.83
C ALA A 102 8.24 4.02 17.59
N ILE A 103 7.94 3.33 16.49
CA ILE A 103 7.28 3.91 15.30
C ILE A 103 5.76 3.73 15.39
N GLY A 104 5.29 2.55 15.81
CA GLY A 104 3.87 2.28 16.01
C GLY A 104 3.04 2.32 14.72
N GLY A 105 1.71 2.31 14.88
CA GLY A 105 0.80 2.11 13.74
C GLY A 105 0.42 3.36 12.95
N GLY A 106 0.26 4.52 13.61
CA GLY A 106 -0.27 5.74 12.99
C GLY A 106 0.78 6.64 12.34
N ARG A 107 2.05 6.53 12.76
CA ARG A 107 3.07 7.55 12.47
C ARG A 107 3.57 7.59 11.03
N VAL A 108 3.30 6.57 10.21
CA VAL A 108 3.66 6.60 8.78
C VAL A 108 2.46 6.17 7.97
N ARG A 109 2.04 7.03 7.04
CA ARG A 109 0.93 6.78 6.12
C ARG A 109 1.41 6.91 4.68
N GLY A 110 1.19 5.86 3.89
CA GLY A 110 1.32 5.94 2.44
C GLY A 110 0.18 6.77 1.87
N VAL A 111 0.49 7.72 1.00
CA VAL A 111 -0.48 8.61 0.34
C VAL A 111 -0.62 8.17 -1.11
N PHE A 112 -1.77 7.59 -1.46
CA PHE A 112 -2.04 6.98 -2.76
C PHE A 112 -3.02 7.84 -3.55
N ARG A 113 -2.65 8.31 -4.75
CA ARG A 113 -3.50 9.16 -5.59
C ARG A 113 -4.73 8.40 -6.08
N ARG A 114 -5.89 9.05 -6.07
CA ARG A 114 -7.18 8.36 -6.22
C ARG A 114 -7.42 7.83 -7.63
N ASP A 115 -6.99 8.50 -8.70
CA ASP A 115 -7.25 8.06 -10.08
C ASP A 115 -6.48 6.79 -10.53
N ASN A 116 -5.33 6.50 -9.92
CA ASN A 116 -4.37 5.50 -10.44
C ASN A 116 -3.66 4.66 -9.37
N LEU A 117 -3.95 4.83 -8.07
CA LEU A 117 -3.30 4.08 -7.00
C LEU A 117 -1.76 4.25 -7.01
N TYR A 118 -1.23 5.39 -7.49
CA TYR A 118 0.20 5.69 -7.37
C TYR A 118 0.50 6.14 -5.95
N LEU A 119 1.58 5.63 -5.34
CA LEU A 119 2.13 6.23 -4.13
C LEU A 119 2.74 7.59 -4.54
N VAL A 120 2.13 8.68 -4.10
CA VAL A 120 2.51 10.07 -4.45
C VAL A 120 3.10 10.85 -3.29
N GLY A 121 3.09 10.26 -2.09
CA GLY A 121 3.70 10.87 -0.92
C GLY A 121 3.66 9.98 0.32
N LEU A 122 4.28 10.47 1.38
CA LEU A 122 4.38 9.82 2.68
C LEU A 122 4.11 10.86 3.77
N TYR A 123 3.08 10.65 4.57
CA TYR A 123 2.86 11.43 5.79
C TYR A 123 3.59 10.77 6.96
N VAL A 124 4.34 11.55 7.73
CA VAL A 124 5.18 11.10 8.84
C VAL A 124 4.94 11.95 10.08
N GLU A 125 4.55 11.31 11.18
CA GLU A 125 4.48 11.92 12.51
C GLU A 125 5.82 11.73 13.20
N ARG A 126 6.42 12.85 13.62
CA ARG A 126 7.76 12.86 14.21
C ARG A 126 7.71 12.60 15.72
N PRO A 127 8.61 11.79 16.29
CA PRO A 127 8.79 11.68 17.73
C PRO A 127 9.51 12.90 18.31
N GLY A 128 9.12 13.31 19.53
CA GLY A 128 9.89 14.22 20.37
C GLY A 128 9.54 15.71 20.20
N ALA A 129 10.57 16.56 20.24
CA ALA A 129 10.41 18.02 20.24
C ALA A 129 10.07 18.61 18.84
N GLU A 130 10.47 17.93 17.76
CA GLU A 130 9.95 18.21 16.41
C GLU A 130 8.52 17.66 16.33
N ARG A 131 7.53 18.38 16.87
CA ARG A 131 6.14 17.90 16.97
C ARG A 131 5.38 17.92 15.65
N ASP A 132 5.82 18.72 14.68
CA ASP A 132 5.04 18.96 13.47
C ASP A 132 5.14 17.78 12.49
N PRO A 133 4.00 17.21 12.05
CA PRO A 133 4.01 16.16 11.05
C PRO A 133 4.51 16.70 9.70
N VAL A 134 5.15 15.83 8.94
CA VAL A 134 5.67 16.15 7.60
C VAL A 134 4.98 15.30 6.55
N LEU A 135 4.48 15.96 5.51
CA LEU A 135 3.99 15.33 4.29
C LEU A 135 5.09 15.43 3.23
N TYR A 136 5.79 14.33 3.01
CA TYR A 136 6.68 14.19 1.85
C TYR A 136 5.82 14.04 0.60
N VAL A 137 6.04 14.90 -0.39
CA VAL A 137 5.32 14.92 -1.67
C VAL A 137 6.30 14.64 -2.79
N PHE A 138 6.06 13.60 -3.57
CA PHE A 138 6.84 13.33 -4.77
C PHE A 138 6.51 14.35 -5.86
N THR A 139 7.45 14.61 -6.74
CA THR A 139 7.26 15.52 -7.86
C THR A 139 7.47 14.79 -9.18
N GLU A 140 6.57 14.95 -10.14
CA GLU A 140 6.74 14.40 -11.50
C GLU A 140 7.24 15.47 -12.46
N GLY A 141 8.04 15.06 -13.45
CA GLY A 141 8.54 15.96 -14.47
C GLY A 141 7.50 16.16 -15.57
N GLN A 142 7.35 17.40 -16.04
CA GLN A 142 6.68 17.72 -17.31
C GLN A 142 5.19 17.36 -17.42
N ARG A 143 4.49 16.90 -16.37
CA ARG A 143 3.02 16.79 -16.34
C ARG A 143 2.42 17.28 -15.04
N ASP A 144 1.24 17.90 -15.10
CA ASP A 144 0.46 18.30 -13.92
C ASP A 144 -0.46 17.16 -13.42
N ALA A 145 -1.24 17.41 -12.36
CA ALA A 145 -2.15 16.41 -11.79
C ALA A 145 -3.21 15.94 -12.81
N GLU A 146 -3.61 16.81 -13.74
CA GLU A 146 -4.51 16.53 -14.86
C GLU A 146 -3.79 15.83 -16.04
N GLY A 147 -2.47 15.62 -15.97
CA GLY A 147 -1.67 14.95 -16.99
C GLY A 147 -1.27 15.82 -18.19
N ARG A 148 -1.55 17.13 -18.15
CA ARG A 148 -1.20 18.11 -19.19
C ARG A 148 0.28 18.44 -19.12
N GLN A 149 0.92 18.71 -20.26
CA GLN A 149 2.36 18.96 -20.28
C GLN A 149 2.72 20.31 -19.65
N VAL A 150 3.71 20.32 -18.76
CA VAL A 150 4.17 21.54 -18.06
C VAL A 150 5.48 22.04 -18.68
N PRO A 151 5.54 23.28 -19.20
CA PRO A 151 6.73 23.82 -19.83
C PRO A 151 8.00 23.86 -18.96
N ASN A 152 9.15 23.93 -19.63
CA ASN A 152 10.46 24.29 -19.06
C ASN A 152 11.03 23.34 -17.98
N GLY A 153 10.73 22.04 -18.05
CA GLY A 153 11.34 21.04 -17.15
C GLY A 153 10.91 21.17 -15.69
N ARG A 154 9.91 22.03 -15.41
CA ARG A 154 9.39 22.26 -14.07
C ARG A 154 8.80 20.95 -13.53
N ARG A 155 9.29 20.53 -12.36
CA ARG A 155 8.68 19.43 -11.61
C ARG A 155 7.42 19.94 -10.91
N VAL A 156 6.34 19.19 -10.98
CA VAL A 156 5.05 19.52 -10.35
C VAL A 156 4.79 18.54 -9.20
N PRO A 157 4.28 18.98 -8.04
CA PRO A 157 3.84 18.08 -6.99
C PRO A 157 2.79 17.08 -7.51
N MET A 158 2.99 15.79 -7.25
CA MET A 158 2.07 14.72 -7.64
C MET A 158 0.79 14.66 -6.78
N LEU A 159 0.64 15.59 -5.83
CA LEU A 159 -0.41 15.66 -4.84
C LEU A 159 -0.91 17.10 -4.72
N ASP A 160 -2.23 17.28 -4.75
CA ASP A 160 -2.86 18.59 -4.66
C ASP A 160 -2.64 19.25 -3.29
N ASN A 161 -2.57 20.59 -3.30
CA ASN A 161 -2.30 21.36 -2.08
C ASN A 161 -3.41 21.28 -1.02
N THR A 162 -4.62 20.85 -1.38
CA THR A 162 -5.75 20.62 -0.45
C THR A 162 -5.64 19.31 0.34
N VAL A 163 -4.78 18.36 -0.03
CA VAL A 163 -4.63 17.10 0.71
C VAL A 163 -3.78 17.31 1.96
N LEU A 164 -4.41 17.14 3.14
CA LEU A 164 -3.84 17.45 4.45
C LEU A 164 -3.44 18.93 4.59
N PRO A 165 -4.42 19.85 4.63
CA PRO A 165 -4.12 21.28 4.84
C PRO A 165 -3.50 21.50 6.22
N GLY A 166 -2.55 22.44 6.31
CA GLY A 166 -1.82 22.75 7.55
C GLY A 166 -0.66 21.82 7.91
N VAL A 167 -0.47 20.69 7.21
CA VAL A 167 0.70 19.82 7.42
C VAL A 167 1.91 20.36 6.65
N ARG A 168 3.09 20.40 7.29
CA ARG A 168 4.33 20.86 6.66
C ARG A 168 4.69 19.96 5.47
N ARG A 169 4.90 20.54 4.29
CA ARG A 169 5.31 19.78 3.09
C ARG A 169 6.83 19.77 2.91
N ALA A 170 7.35 18.62 2.51
CA ALA A 170 8.71 18.45 2.01
C ALA A 170 8.64 17.86 0.59
N TYR A 171 9.10 18.60 -0.41
CA TYR A 171 9.02 18.18 -1.81
C TYR A 171 10.25 17.35 -2.18
N LEU A 172 10.02 16.10 -2.59
CA LEU A 172 11.06 15.23 -3.09
C LEU A 172 11.20 15.47 -4.60
N THR A 173 12.40 15.84 -5.05
CA THR A 173 12.72 16.20 -6.45
C THR A 173 12.88 14.98 -7.37
N TRP A 174 12.19 13.89 -7.02
CA TRP A 174 12.09 12.63 -7.74
C TRP A 174 10.69 12.03 -7.53
N ASN A 175 10.30 11.12 -8.41
CA ASN A 175 9.09 10.31 -8.33
C ASN A 175 9.48 8.83 -8.21
N VAL A 176 8.51 7.98 -7.89
CA VAL A 176 8.68 6.52 -8.04
C VAL A 176 8.82 6.24 -9.54
N ASN A 177 10.05 5.96 -9.97
CA ASN A 177 10.37 5.56 -11.33
C ASN A 177 11.06 4.19 -11.25
N TYR A 178 10.42 3.16 -11.81
CA TYR A 178 10.82 1.75 -11.67
C TYR A 178 12.09 1.39 -12.48
N ALA A 179 13.17 2.16 -12.30
CA ALA A 179 14.38 2.17 -13.13
C ALA A 179 15.13 0.82 -13.13
N ASN A 180 14.97 0.03 -12.08
CA ASN A 180 15.47 -1.35 -12.00
C ASN A 180 14.36 -2.31 -11.51
N LEU A 181 13.17 -2.22 -12.12
CA LEU A 181 11.99 -2.98 -11.68
C LEU A 181 12.26 -4.47 -11.58
N GLN A 182 12.88 -5.06 -12.61
CA GLN A 182 13.09 -6.51 -12.73
C GLN A 182 13.95 -7.08 -11.58
N ALA A 183 14.98 -6.35 -11.14
CA ALA A 183 15.85 -6.80 -10.04
C ALA A 183 15.32 -6.42 -8.64
N LEU A 184 14.21 -5.66 -8.55
CA LEU A 184 13.72 -5.16 -7.27
C LEU A 184 13.22 -6.30 -6.38
N GLN A 185 13.74 -6.34 -5.16
CA GLN A 185 13.46 -7.37 -4.16
C GLN A 185 12.63 -6.84 -2.98
N ILE A 186 11.56 -7.58 -2.66
CA ILE A 186 10.72 -7.40 -1.47
C ILE A 186 11.02 -8.52 -0.47
N ASN A 187 11.52 -8.14 0.71
CA ASN A 187 11.74 -9.04 1.86
C ASN A 187 11.40 -8.31 3.17
N ARG A 188 11.40 -9.05 4.30
CA ARG A 188 10.94 -8.52 5.61
C ARG A 188 11.78 -7.33 6.06
N ARG A 189 13.10 -7.51 6.10
CA ARG A 189 14.05 -6.47 6.51
C ARG A 189 13.95 -5.23 5.63
N GLY A 190 13.92 -5.38 4.31
CA GLY A 190 13.82 -4.26 3.37
C GLY A 190 12.54 -3.42 3.51
N LEU A 191 11.42 -4.03 3.92
CA LEU A 191 10.18 -3.31 4.23
C LEU A 191 10.24 -2.62 5.61
N GLN A 192 10.78 -3.30 6.63
CA GLN A 192 11.00 -2.71 7.96
C GLN A 192 11.92 -1.49 7.87
N ASP A 193 13.06 -1.65 7.20
CA ASP A 193 14.07 -0.60 7.05
C ASP A 193 13.58 0.53 6.15
N ALA A 194 12.72 0.26 5.16
CA ALA A 194 12.10 1.33 4.37
C ALA A 194 11.24 2.26 5.23
N VAL A 195 10.37 1.72 6.10
CA VAL A 195 9.56 2.56 7.00
C VAL A 195 10.44 3.25 8.04
N ARG A 196 11.46 2.58 8.59
CA ARG A 196 12.41 3.18 9.54
C ARG A 196 13.21 4.33 8.91
N THR A 197 13.68 4.19 7.68
CA THR A 197 14.39 5.23 6.93
C THR A 197 13.49 6.45 6.70
N VAL A 198 12.23 6.23 6.29
CA VAL A 198 11.23 7.31 6.12
C VAL A 198 10.99 8.10 7.43
N VAL A 199 10.93 7.44 8.58
CA VAL A 199 10.77 8.11 9.89
C VAL A 199 12.02 8.88 10.31
N ARG A 200 13.22 8.32 10.07
CA ARG A 200 14.50 8.92 10.46
C ARG A 200 14.91 10.07 9.53
N HIS A 201 14.38 10.12 8.31
CA HIS A 201 14.68 11.15 7.33
C HIS A 201 14.33 12.55 7.86
N ARG A 202 15.19 13.55 7.63
CA ARG A 202 14.95 14.95 7.99
C ARG A 202 15.11 15.83 6.75
N PRO A 203 14.10 16.58 6.31
CA PRO A 203 14.22 17.45 5.13
C PRO A 203 15.10 18.68 5.40
N ASP A 204 15.30 19.02 6.68
CA ASP A 204 15.96 20.27 7.09
C ASP A 204 17.48 20.11 7.33
N THR A 205 18.04 18.90 7.16
CA THR A 205 19.50 18.71 7.16
C THR A 205 20.09 19.16 5.82
N ALA A 206 20.48 20.44 5.78
CA ALA A 206 20.89 21.21 4.61
C ALA A 206 21.79 20.49 3.57
N ALA A 207 21.18 19.99 2.49
CA ALA A 207 21.80 19.77 1.17
C ALA A 207 20.82 19.54 0.00
N ASP A 208 19.49 19.56 0.22
CA ASP A 208 18.51 18.90 -0.66
C ASP A 208 18.19 19.57 -2.01
N ASN A 209 18.95 20.62 -2.39
CA ASN A 209 18.85 21.28 -3.70
C ASN A 209 20.17 21.24 -4.50
N GLY A 210 20.62 20.01 -4.81
CA GLY A 210 21.42 19.76 -6.01
C GLY A 210 22.90 20.19 -6.05
N ARG A 211 23.49 20.66 -4.95
CA ARG A 211 24.95 20.94 -4.86
C ARG A 211 25.53 20.56 -3.50
N GLY A 212 26.50 19.64 -3.49
CA GLY A 212 27.43 19.46 -2.36
C GLY A 212 27.59 18.02 -1.84
N ASN A 213 28.82 17.49 -1.98
CA ASN A 213 29.49 16.43 -1.22
C ASN A 213 28.73 15.13 -0.83
N ASN A 214 29.21 14.02 -1.40
CA ASN A 214 29.18 12.56 -1.11
C ASN A 214 28.39 11.95 0.08
N GLY A 215 27.98 12.67 1.12
CA GLY A 215 27.22 12.15 2.26
C GLY A 215 25.70 12.26 2.13
N THR A 216 25.18 13.33 1.54
CA THR A 216 23.73 13.63 1.47
C THR A 216 23.05 13.04 0.25
N GLY A 217 23.74 13.00 -0.90
CA GLY A 217 23.26 12.28 -2.09
C GLY A 217 22.97 10.79 -1.81
N ASN A 218 23.76 10.16 -0.94
CA ASN A 218 23.58 8.77 -0.53
C ASN A 218 22.29 8.56 0.29
N ARG A 219 21.94 9.50 1.18
CA ARG A 219 20.70 9.40 2.00
C ARG A 219 19.43 9.49 1.14
N ASN A 220 19.42 10.40 0.16
CA ASN A 220 18.29 10.53 -0.77
C ASN A 220 18.21 9.35 -1.76
N HIS A 221 19.34 8.80 -2.16
CA HIS A 221 19.40 7.58 -2.96
C HIS A 221 18.80 6.38 -2.19
N ALA A 222 19.26 6.15 -0.96
CA ALA A 222 18.71 5.09 -0.09
C ALA A 222 17.21 5.29 0.19
N LEU A 223 16.77 6.52 0.50
CA LEU A 223 15.34 6.84 0.68
C LEU A 223 14.54 6.48 -0.58
N ARG A 224 15.04 6.82 -1.77
CA ARG A 224 14.40 6.49 -3.05
C ARG A 224 14.25 4.98 -3.26
N GLU A 225 15.31 4.19 -3.08
CA GLU A 225 15.21 2.73 -3.19
C GLU A 225 14.22 2.11 -2.19
N HIS A 226 14.21 2.60 -0.96
CA HIS A 226 13.26 2.18 0.06
C HIS A 226 11.81 2.55 -0.29
N VAL A 227 11.59 3.73 -0.89
CA VAL A 227 10.28 4.17 -1.36
C VAL A 227 9.81 3.40 -2.59
N GLU A 228 10.68 3.11 -3.56
CA GLU A 228 10.38 2.24 -4.71
C GLU A 228 9.98 0.83 -4.22
N ARG A 229 10.68 0.29 -3.22
CA ARG A 229 10.33 -0.99 -2.58
C ARG A 229 8.96 -0.96 -1.90
N LEU A 230 8.61 0.11 -1.20
CA LEU A 230 7.27 0.30 -0.62
C LEU A 230 6.20 0.45 -1.71
N ALA A 231 6.47 1.21 -2.77
CA ALA A 231 5.54 1.38 -3.88
C ALA A 231 5.22 0.04 -4.56
N VAL A 232 6.23 -0.77 -4.88
CA VAL A 232 6.01 -2.11 -5.47
C VAL A 232 5.23 -3.01 -4.51
N ALA A 233 5.66 -3.14 -3.25
CA ALA A 233 5.01 -4.04 -2.30
C ALA A 233 3.55 -3.65 -2.01
N LEU A 234 3.22 -2.35 -2.01
CA LEU A 234 1.92 -1.83 -1.58
C LEU A 234 0.98 -1.48 -2.74
N ALA A 235 1.45 -0.72 -3.73
CA ALA A 235 0.62 -0.31 -4.87
C ALA A 235 0.42 -1.47 -5.85
N GLU A 236 1.51 -2.13 -6.29
CA GLU A 236 1.39 -3.26 -7.21
C GLU A 236 0.79 -4.49 -6.51
N GLY A 237 1.17 -4.74 -5.25
CA GLY A 237 0.48 -5.72 -4.40
C GLY A 237 -1.04 -5.47 -4.28
N ALA A 238 -1.47 -4.21 -4.24
CA ALA A 238 -2.89 -3.88 -4.25
C ALA A 238 -3.55 -4.03 -5.63
N ARG A 239 -2.84 -3.78 -6.73
CA ARG A 239 -3.35 -3.86 -8.11
C ARG A 239 -3.49 -5.28 -8.65
N PHE A 240 -2.58 -6.19 -8.33
CA PHE A 240 -2.55 -7.56 -8.88
C PHE A 240 -2.94 -8.60 -7.83
N GLN A 241 -3.80 -9.56 -8.17
CA GLN A 241 -4.29 -10.58 -7.21
C GLN A 241 -3.17 -11.46 -6.65
N VAL A 242 -2.25 -11.91 -7.52
CA VAL A 242 -1.23 -12.93 -7.19
C VAL A 242 -0.02 -12.37 -6.44
N ILE A 243 0.46 -11.18 -6.81
CA ILE A 243 1.68 -10.54 -6.27
C ILE A 243 1.74 -10.53 -4.72
N PRO A 244 0.71 -10.07 -3.97
CA PRO A 244 0.82 -10.05 -2.50
C PRO A 244 0.79 -11.45 -1.88
N GLY A 245 0.22 -12.45 -2.57
CA GLY A 245 0.30 -13.85 -2.13
C GLY A 245 1.73 -14.39 -2.21
N GLN A 246 2.43 -14.10 -3.31
CA GLN A 246 3.83 -14.47 -3.51
C GLN A 246 4.77 -13.72 -2.54
N ILE A 247 4.58 -12.40 -2.36
CA ILE A 247 5.33 -11.61 -1.38
C ILE A 247 5.09 -12.16 0.03
N ALA A 248 3.84 -12.40 0.43
CA ALA A 248 3.53 -12.98 1.73
C ALA A 248 4.12 -14.40 1.90
N GLN A 249 4.24 -15.19 0.83
CA GLN A 249 4.92 -16.48 0.88
C GLN A 249 6.44 -16.33 1.09
N ALA A 250 7.09 -15.39 0.41
CA ALA A 250 8.50 -15.06 0.64
C ALA A 250 8.73 -14.57 2.08
N LEU A 251 7.90 -13.64 2.59
CA LEU A 251 7.98 -13.14 3.96
C LEU A 251 7.85 -14.24 5.04
N ARG A 252 7.17 -15.36 4.74
CA ARG A 252 7.04 -16.54 5.62
C ARG A 252 8.24 -17.49 5.59
N ARG A 253 9.18 -17.34 4.64
CA ARG A 253 10.30 -18.27 4.42
C ARG A 253 11.60 -17.76 5.04
N HIS A 254 12.40 -18.70 5.54
CA HIS A 254 13.79 -18.48 5.98
C HIS A 254 13.99 -17.30 6.97
N ARG A 255 13.18 -17.20 8.05
CA ARG A 255 13.33 -16.15 9.08
C ARG A 255 13.28 -14.72 8.49
N GLY A 256 12.40 -14.53 7.51
CA GLY A 256 12.23 -13.29 6.74
C GLY A 256 13.39 -12.92 5.81
N GLN A 257 14.40 -13.79 5.63
CA GLN A 257 15.54 -13.55 4.75
C GLN A 257 15.24 -13.82 3.27
N ALA A 258 14.19 -14.59 2.96
CA ALA A 258 13.78 -14.81 1.58
C ALA A 258 13.19 -13.53 0.97
N ALA A 259 13.53 -13.27 -0.29
CA ALA A 259 12.96 -12.20 -1.08
C ALA A 259 12.02 -12.75 -2.16
N TRP A 260 10.94 -12.02 -2.42
CA TRP A 260 10.27 -12.08 -3.71
C TRP A 260 10.90 -11.02 -4.61
N THR A 261 11.44 -11.43 -5.75
CA THR A 261 11.97 -10.54 -6.79
C THR A 261 10.87 -10.32 -7.81
N VAL A 262 10.67 -9.08 -8.26
CA VAL A 262 9.67 -8.75 -9.29
C VAL A 262 9.91 -9.57 -10.56
N ASN A 263 11.15 -9.53 -11.09
CA ASN A 263 11.62 -10.32 -12.23
C ASN A 263 10.56 -10.36 -13.36
N HIS A 264 9.96 -11.54 -13.55
CA HIS A 264 8.97 -11.86 -14.57
C HIS A 264 7.63 -11.11 -14.46
N HIS A 265 7.36 -10.43 -13.33
CA HIS A 265 6.18 -9.58 -13.14
C HIS A 265 6.39 -8.12 -13.61
N ALA A 266 7.58 -7.76 -14.10
CA ALA A 266 7.85 -6.38 -14.52
C ALA A 266 6.94 -5.90 -15.66
N ASP A 267 6.69 -6.75 -16.65
CA ASP A 267 5.92 -6.38 -17.86
C ASP A 267 4.43 -6.22 -17.57
N GLU A 268 3.86 -7.06 -16.70
CA GLU A 268 2.47 -6.90 -16.26
C GLU A 268 2.28 -5.64 -15.39
N ILE A 269 3.25 -5.32 -14.51
CA ILE A 269 3.27 -4.09 -13.70
C ILE A 269 3.31 -2.84 -14.59
N THR A 270 4.24 -2.77 -15.55
CA THR A 270 4.34 -1.60 -16.46
C THR A 270 3.14 -1.49 -17.39
N SER A 271 2.52 -2.62 -17.75
CA SER A 271 1.33 -2.67 -18.61
C SER A 271 0.00 -2.43 -17.89
N TRP A 272 -0.04 -2.25 -16.56
CA TRP A 272 -1.28 -2.20 -15.76
C TRP A 272 -2.36 -1.26 -16.31
N ASP A 273 -1.97 -0.11 -16.86
CA ASP A 273 -2.86 0.84 -17.52
C ASP A 273 -3.58 0.21 -18.74
N ALA A 274 -2.84 -0.44 -19.64
CA ALA A 274 -3.38 -1.11 -20.82
C ALA A 274 -4.14 -2.40 -20.47
N LEU A 275 -3.70 -3.11 -19.42
CA LEU A 275 -4.42 -4.27 -18.88
C LEU A 275 -5.79 -3.85 -18.32
N SER A 276 -5.84 -2.78 -17.53
CA SER A 276 -7.08 -2.21 -16.99
C SER A 276 -7.99 -1.69 -18.10
N GLY A 277 -7.43 -0.97 -19.08
CA GLY A 277 -8.18 -0.42 -20.21
C GLY A 277 -8.95 -1.49 -21.00
N ALA A 278 -8.36 -2.67 -21.20
CA ALA A 278 -9.03 -3.78 -21.89
C ALA A 278 -10.24 -4.32 -21.11
N VAL A 279 -10.15 -4.41 -19.77
CA VAL A 279 -11.27 -4.84 -18.92
C VAL A 279 -12.39 -3.79 -18.92
N VAL A 280 -12.03 -2.50 -18.88
CA VAL A 280 -13.01 -1.41 -18.96
C VAL A 280 -13.69 -1.34 -20.33
N GLN A 281 -12.94 -1.57 -21.43
CA GLN A 281 -13.52 -1.65 -22.78
C GLN A 281 -14.53 -2.81 -22.89
N ALA A 282 -14.18 -4.00 -22.40
CA ALA A 282 -15.10 -5.14 -22.39
C ALA A 282 -16.37 -4.87 -21.56
N ARG A 283 -16.22 -4.29 -20.36
CA ARG A 283 -17.35 -3.88 -19.51
C ARG A 283 -18.24 -2.83 -20.15
N ASN A 284 -17.67 -1.86 -20.87
CA ASN A 284 -18.46 -0.83 -21.55
C ASN A 284 -19.20 -1.40 -22.78
N ALA A 285 -18.62 -2.38 -23.47
CA ALA A 285 -19.23 -3.04 -24.62
C ALA A 285 -20.31 -4.07 -24.23
N ALA A 286 -20.14 -4.75 -23.09
CA ALA A 286 -21.09 -5.71 -22.53
C ALA A 286 -21.17 -5.60 -21.00
N PRO A 287 -22.01 -4.69 -20.47
CA PRO A 287 -22.09 -4.42 -19.02
C PRO A 287 -22.61 -5.56 -18.16
N ASP A 288 -23.31 -6.54 -18.76
CA ASP A 288 -23.84 -7.73 -18.08
C ASP A 288 -22.78 -8.83 -17.87
N GLY A 289 -21.55 -8.62 -18.35
CA GLY A 289 -20.46 -9.58 -18.26
C GLY A 289 -20.42 -10.64 -19.36
N ARG A 290 -21.27 -10.55 -20.40
CA ARG A 290 -21.48 -11.64 -21.37
C ARG A 290 -20.99 -11.27 -22.78
N GLY A 291 -20.96 -12.26 -23.67
CA GLY A 291 -20.66 -12.04 -25.09
C GLY A 291 -19.16 -11.92 -25.44
N PRO A 292 -18.85 -11.51 -26.68
CA PRO A 292 -17.51 -11.69 -27.27
C PRO A 292 -16.44 -10.77 -26.67
N ALA A 293 -16.81 -9.55 -26.24
CA ALA A 293 -15.86 -8.57 -25.73
C ALA A 293 -15.11 -9.04 -24.46
N TRP A 294 -15.76 -9.88 -23.64
CA TRP A 294 -15.14 -10.48 -22.46
C TRP A 294 -14.21 -11.65 -22.77
N ASN A 295 -14.51 -12.39 -23.84
CA ASN A 295 -13.87 -13.67 -24.19
C ASN A 295 -12.80 -13.55 -25.28
N GLN A 296 -12.74 -12.43 -26.01
CA GLN A 296 -11.72 -12.20 -27.03
C GLN A 296 -10.32 -12.17 -26.39
N THR A 297 -9.49 -13.15 -26.74
CA THR A 297 -8.11 -13.26 -26.24
C THR A 297 -7.15 -12.39 -27.03
N GLN A 298 -6.13 -11.87 -26.35
CA GLN A 298 -4.98 -11.21 -26.95
C GLN A 298 -3.68 -11.75 -26.34
N ALA A 299 -2.62 -11.81 -27.14
CA ALA A 299 -1.30 -12.21 -26.67
C ALA A 299 -0.70 -11.10 -25.77
N ARG A 300 -0.46 -11.43 -24.51
CA ARG A 300 0.07 -10.51 -23.48
C ARG A 300 1.20 -11.18 -22.71
N ASP A 301 2.16 -10.37 -22.31
CA ASP A 301 3.29 -10.83 -21.50
C ASP A 301 2.85 -10.83 -20.03
N TRP A 302 2.91 -12.00 -19.40
CA TRP A 302 2.40 -12.25 -18.05
C TRP A 302 3.31 -13.24 -17.34
N ASN A 303 3.82 -12.89 -16.16
CA ASN A 303 4.82 -13.68 -15.44
C ASN A 303 5.92 -14.24 -16.38
N GLY A 304 6.54 -13.35 -17.17
CA GLY A 304 7.69 -13.65 -18.05
C GLY A 304 7.38 -14.55 -19.25
N ARG A 305 6.10 -14.78 -19.56
CA ARG A 305 5.66 -15.61 -20.69
C ARG A 305 4.59 -14.88 -21.49
N ARG A 306 4.69 -14.94 -22.81
CA ARG A 306 3.62 -14.48 -23.71
C ARG A 306 2.49 -15.52 -23.73
N ILE A 307 1.33 -15.16 -23.22
CA ILE A 307 0.15 -16.02 -23.12
C ILE A 307 -1.09 -15.33 -23.69
N GLN A 308 -2.09 -16.11 -24.10
CA GLN A 308 -3.39 -15.57 -24.51
C GLN A 308 -4.20 -15.24 -23.26
N LEU A 309 -4.65 -13.99 -23.13
CA LEU A 309 -5.52 -13.53 -22.05
C LEU A 309 -6.70 -12.75 -22.63
N SER A 310 -7.90 -13.09 -22.16
CA SER A 310 -9.13 -12.36 -22.42
C SER A 310 -9.34 -11.23 -21.40
N ALA A 311 -10.33 -10.36 -21.62
CA ALA A 311 -10.73 -9.38 -20.62
C ALA A 311 -11.30 -10.03 -19.36
N LEU A 312 -11.96 -11.19 -19.49
CA LEU A 312 -12.42 -12.01 -18.36
C LEU A 312 -11.22 -12.51 -17.52
N ASP A 313 -10.20 -13.10 -18.15
CA ASP A 313 -8.97 -13.53 -17.46
C ASP A 313 -8.32 -12.38 -16.68
N LEU A 314 -8.24 -11.21 -17.30
CA LEU A 314 -7.64 -10.02 -16.69
C LEU A 314 -8.48 -9.51 -15.53
N SER A 315 -9.82 -9.60 -15.61
CA SER A 315 -10.70 -9.24 -14.51
C SER A 315 -10.45 -10.07 -13.24
N HIS A 316 -10.08 -11.35 -13.37
CA HIS A 316 -9.75 -12.21 -12.23
C HIS A 316 -8.27 -12.12 -11.78
N ARG A 317 -7.40 -11.49 -12.58
CA ARG A 317 -5.97 -11.31 -12.27
C ARG A 317 -5.65 -9.94 -11.69
N LEU A 318 -6.40 -8.91 -12.09
CA LEU A 318 -6.34 -7.56 -11.52
C LEU A 318 -7.29 -7.47 -10.32
N ALA A 319 -6.78 -7.02 -9.19
CA ALA A 319 -7.56 -6.77 -7.98
C ALA A 319 -8.16 -5.35 -7.97
N ILE A 320 -7.38 -4.37 -8.45
CA ILE A 320 -7.82 -2.98 -8.67
C ILE A 320 -7.58 -2.64 -10.14
N ILE A 321 -8.63 -2.13 -10.78
CA ILE A 321 -8.69 -1.82 -12.20
C ILE A 321 -8.79 -0.31 -12.36
N LYS A 322 -7.89 0.26 -13.16
CA LYS A 322 -7.90 1.69 -13.47
C LYS A 322 -9.14 2.02 -14.31
N PRO A 323 -9.93 3.05 -13.95
CA PRO A 323 -11.10 3.45 -14.73
C PRO A 323 -10.68 4.21 -15.99
N ASP A 324 -11.59 4.32 -16.96
CA ASP A 324 -11.36 5.15 -18.14
C ASP A 324 -11.22 6.63 -17.71
N ARG A 325 -10.33 7.37 -18.38
CA ARG A 325 -10.00 8.77 -18.08
C ARG A 325 -10.89 9.77 -18.81
N ARG A 326 -11.91 9.30 -19.55
CA ARG A 326 -12.84 10.20 -20.25
C ARG A 326 -13.51 11.14 -19.25
N PRO A 327 -13.45 12.47 -19.45
CA PRO A 327 -14.34 13.36 -18.73
C PRO A 327 -15.79 12.96 -19.05
N ARG A 328 -16.63 12.95 -18.02
CA ARG A 328 -18.08 13.01 -18.18
C ARG A 328 -18.49 14.46 -18.41
#